data_AF-G8DMH4-F1
#
_entry.id   AF-G8DMH4-F1
#
_cell.length_a   1.000
_cell.length_b   1.000
_cell.length_c   1.000
_cell.angle_alpha   90.00
_cell.angle_beta   90.00
_cell.angle_gamma   90.00
#
_symmetry.space_group_name_H-M   'P 1'
#
loop_
_entity.id
_entity.type
_entity.pdbx_description
1 polymer ?
#
loop_
_entity_poly.entity_id
_entity_poly.type
_entity_poly.pdbx_seq_one_letter_code
_entity_poly.pdbx_strand_id
1 'polypeptide(L)'
;LLGAHVAHAGLMVFWTGAMTLFEVSHFIPEKPLYEQGFILIPHLATLGWGVGPGGEIIDTTPYFVVGVLHLISSAVLGFGGIYHSLLGPDTLEESFPFFGYDWRDKNKMTTILGIHLILLGLGSFLLVLKALYIGVYDTWAPGGGDVRKILSPTVNAAVIFGYLLKSPFGGDGWIVSINNMEDLIGGHIWVGTLCVFGGIWHIVTKPFAWVRRTFIWSGEAYLSYSLGALAVMGITSAVFVWYNNTAYPSEFYGPT
;
A
#
# COMPACT_ATOMS: atom_id res chain seq x y z
N LEU A 1 -1.90 17.00 -18.15
CA LEU A 1 -1.66 16.61 -16.73
C LEU A 1 -1.94 15.12 -16.46
N LEU A 2 -3.04 14.56 -16.97
CA LEU A 2 -3.33 13.12 -16.84
C LEU A 2 -2.16 12.24 -17.32
N GLY A 3 -1.64 12.50 -18.53
CA GLY A 3 -0.52 11.74 -19.09
C GLY A 3 0.71 11.72 -18.19
N ALA A 4 1.06 12.85 -17.55
CA ALA A 4 2.18 12.91 -16.61
C ALA A 4 1.96 12.01 -15.38
N HIS A 5 0.76 11.98 -14.81
CA HIS A 5 0.44 11.09 -13.68
C HIS A 5 0.51 9.61 -14.08
N VAL A 6 -0.05 9.26 -15.25
CA VAL A 6 -0.04 7.87 -15.75
C VAL A 6 1.38 7.42 -16.10
N ALA A 7 2.18 8.29 -16.73
CA ALA A 7 3.59 8.02 -17.02
C ALA A 7 4.41 7.83 -15.74
N HIS A 8 4.20 8.68 -14.74
CA HIS A 8 4.87 8.56 -13.44
C HIS A 8 4.48 7.27 -12.71
N ALA A 9 3.20 6.86 -12.76
CA ALA A 9 2.78 5.54 -12.28
C ALA A 9 3.50 4.40 -13.02
N GLY A 10 3.67 4.54 -14.34
CA GLY A 10 4.50 3.64 -15.16
C GLY A 10 5.94 3.52 -14.64
N LEU A 11 6.58 4.62 -14.26
CA LEU A 11 7.94 4.58 -13.70
C LEU A 11 8.02 3.83 -12.36
N MET A 12 7.05 4.02 -11.46
CA MET A 12 7.00 3.30 -10.18
C MET A 12 6.81 1.79 -10.38
N VAL A 13 5.91 1.41 -11.29
CA VAL A 13 5.63 0.01 -11.63
C VAL A 13 6.82 -0.61 -12.38
N PHE A 14 7.50 0.15 -13.24
CA PHE A 14 8.73 -0.26 -13.91
C PHE A 14 9.84 -0.56 -12.91
N TRP A 15 10.11 0.35 -11.97
CA TRP A 15 11.11 0.15 -10.92
C TRP A 15 10.80 -1.10 -10.12
N THR A 16 9.54 -1.30 -9.72
CA THR A 16 9.12 -2.48 -8.96
C THR A 16 9.44 -3.77 -9.72
N GLY A 17 9.07 -3.84 -11.02
CA GLY A 17 9.34 -5.01 -11.85
C GLY A 17 10.82 -5.25 -12.11
N ALA A 18 11.53 -4.22 -12.56
CA ALA A 18 12.95 -4.30 -12.88
C ALA A 18 13.81 -4.64 -11.65
N MET A 19 13.56 -3.98 -10.51
CA MET A 19 14.29 -4.23 -9.28
C MET A 19 13.98 -5.62 -8.72
N THR A 20 12.73 -6.09 -8.76
CA THR A 20 12.40 -7.46 -8.31
C THR A 20 13.14 -8.50 -9.16
N LEU A 21 13.17 -8.35 -10.49
CA LEU A 21 13.91 -9.25 -11.37
C LEU A 21 15.43 -9.18 -11.14
N PHE A 22 15.94 -8.00 -10.83
CA PHE A 22 17.34 -7.82 -10.44
C PHE A 22 17.66 -8.57 -9.14
N GLU A 23 16.83 -8.45 -8.10
CA GLU A 23 17.03 -9.21 -6.86
C GLU A 23 16.96 -10.72 -7.12
N VAL A 24 15.98 -11.19 -7.89
CA VAL A 24 15.86 -12.60 -8.27
C VAL A 24 17.09 -13.10 -9.01
N SER A 25 17.68 -12.31 -9.92
CA SER A 25 18.88 -12.71 -10.65
C SER A 25 20.16 -12.73 -9.81
N HIS A 26 20.17 -12.04 -8.68
CA HIS A 26 21.32 -11.96 -7.76
C HIS A 26 21.12 -12.80 -6.49
N PHE A 27 19.98 -13.48 -6.35
CA PHE A 27 19.64 -14.27 -5.18
C PHE A 27 20.54 -15.52 -5.06
N ILE A 28 21.22 -15.62 -3.91
CA ILE A 28 22.01 -16.77 -3.48
C ILE A 28 21.25 -17.47 -2.34
N PRO A 29 20.69 -18.67 -2.57
CA PRO A 29 19.84 -19.36 -1.58
C PRO A 29 20.52 -19.67 -0.25
N GLU A 30 21.84 -19.86 -0.25
CA GLU A 30 22.60 -20.21 0.95
C GLU A 30 22.84 -19.01 1.90
N LYS A 31 22.43 -17.81 1.51
CA LYS A 31 22.60 -16.58 2.30
C LYS A 31 21.26 -16.02 2.77
N PRO A 32 21.18 -15.46 3.98
CA PRO A 32 20.00 -14.70 4.40
C PRO A 32 19.69 -13.54 3.44
N LEU A 33 18.40 -13.19 3.30
CA LEU A 33 17.99 -12.10 2.41
C LEU A 33 18.61 -10.75 2.80
N TYR A 34 18.68 -10.47 4.10
CA TYR A 34 19.20 -9.21 4.63
C TYR A 34 20.71 -9.02 4.41
N GLU A 35 21.47 -10.08 4.11
CA GLU A 35 22.91 -9.97 3.78
C GLU A 35 23.17 -9.65 2.29
N GLN A 36 22.13 -9.70 1.46
CA GLN A 36 22.23 -9.58 0.01
C GLN A 36 21.78 -8.22 -0.52
N GLY A 37 21.37 -7.30 0.38
CA GLY A 37 20.92 -5.96 0.01
C GLY A 37 19.54 -5.93 -0.65
N PHE A 38 18.72 -6.95 -0.42
CA PHE A 38 17.37 -7.04 -0.97
C PHE A 38 16.35 -6.28 -0.13
N ILE A 39 15.42 -5.63 -0.82
CA ILE A 39 14.31 -4.91 -0.21
C ILE A 39 12.96 -5.34 -0.79
N LEU A 40 12.87 -5.94 -1.98
CA LEU A 40 11.60 -6.35 -2.57
C LEU A 40 11.24 -7.82 -2.30
N ILE A 41 12.18 -8.76 -2.44
CA ILE A 41 11.98 -10.16 -2.08
C ILE A 41 11.53 -10.30 -0.61
N PRO A 42 12.11 -9.59 0.38
CA PRO A 42 11.58 -9.58 1.76
C PRO A 42 10.09 -9.22 1.87
N HIS A 43 9.59 -8.27 1.08
CA HIS A 43 8.17 -7.92 1.10
C HIS A 43 7.30 -9.05 0.53
N LEU A 44 7.77 -9.75 -0.51
CA LEU A 44 7.06 -10.90 -1.09
C LEU A 44 7.09 -12.12 -0.17
N ALA A 45 8.22 -12.38 0.48
CA ALA A 45 8.37 -13.42 1.49
C ALA A 45 7.46 -13.16 2.71
N THR A 46 7.35 -11.91 3.17
CA THR A 46 6.41 -11.52 4.24
C THR A 46 4.96 -11.82 3.87
N LEU A 47 4.59 -11.64 2.58
CA LEU A 47 3.29 -12.06 2.07
C LEU A 47 3.12 -13.58 1.96
N GLY A 48 4.11 -14.38 2.36
CA GLY A 48 4.09 -15.85 2.34
C GLY A 48 4.27 -16.45 0.96
N TRP A 49 4.88 -15.72 0.01
CA TRP A 49 5.24 -16.28 -1.30
C TRP A 49 6.63 -16.90 -1.24
N GLY A 50 6.78 -18.12 -1.77
CA GLY A 50 8.09 -18.74 -1.98
C GLY A 50 8.87 -19.09 -0.72
N VAL A 51 8.24 -19.03 0.45
CA VAL A 51 8.88 -19.17 1.76
C VAL A 51 8.26 -20.31 2.56
N GLY A 52 9.09 -21.02 3.32
CA GLY A 52 8.71 -22.10 4.22
C GLY A 52 9.05 -21.82 5.69
N PRO A 53 9.09 -22.87 6.53
CA PRO A 53 9.41 -22.75 7.95
C PRO A 53 10.76 -22.08 8.20
N GLY A 54 10.83 -21.24 9.25
CA GLY A 54 12.02 -20.48 9.63
C GLY A 54 12.41 -19.37 8.66
N GLY A 55 11.57 -19.07 7.66
CA GLY A 55 11.86 -18.06 6.65
C GLY A 55 12.73 -18.56 5.49
N GLU A 56 12.89 -19.86 5.33
CA GLU A 56 13.66 -20.45 4.22
C GLU A 56 12.97 -20.18 2.88
N ILE A 57 13.73 -19.70 1.89
CA ILE A 57 13.22 -19.46 0.54
C ILE A 57 13.26 -20.77 -0.25
N ILE A 58 12.07 -21.35 -0.48
CA ILE A 58 11.89 -22.67 -1.10
C ILE A 58 11.52 -22.60 -2.59
N ASP A 59 11.00 -21.47 -3.08
CA ASP A 59 10.63 -21.28 -4.48
C ASP A 59 10.72 -19.80 -4.88
N THR A 60 11.56 -19.48 -5.87
CA THR A 60 11.73 -18.12 -6.38
C THR A 60 10.78 -17.78 -7.54
N THR A 61 10.02 -18.76 -8.03
CA THR A 61 9.07 -18.58 -9.14
C THR A 61 8.04 -17.47 -8.86
N PRO A 62 7.42 -17.37 -7.67
CA PRO A 62 6.49 -16.27 -7.37
C PRO A 62 7.14 -14.89 -7.49
N TYR A 63 8.40 -14.75 -7.09
CA TYR A 63 9.12 -13.47 -7.16
C TYR A 63 9.40 -13.09 -8.61
N PHE A 64 9.82 -14.06 -9.44
CA PHE A 64 9.98 -13.87 -10.88
C PHE A 64 8.66 -13.45 -11.54
N VAL A 65 7.56 -14.13 -11.23
CA VAL A 65 6.22 -13.80 -11.76
C VAL A 65 5.82 -12.39 -11.38
N VAL A 66 5.99 -11.98 -10.12
CA VAL A 66 5.70 -10.61 -9.67
C VAL A 66 6.54 -9.60 -10.46
N GLY A 67 7.84 -9.84 -10.61
CA GLY A 67 8.75 -8.97 -11.37
C GLY A 67 8.31 -8.80 -12.83
N VAL A 68 8.01 -9.91 -13.52
CA VAL A 68 7.56 -9.89 -14.93
C VAL A 68 6.23 -9.17 -15.09
N LEU A 69 5.24 -9.46 -14.24
CA LEU A 69 3.91 -8.84 -14.34
C LEU A 69 3.97 -7.32 -14.14
N HIS A 70 4.77 -6.84 -13.19
CA HIS A 70 4.98 -5.41 -13.00
C HIS A 70 5.72 -4.81 -14.21
N LEU A 71 6.78 -5.44 -14.70
CA LEU A 71 7.52 -4.94 -15.86
C LEU A 71 6.65 -4.78 -17.10
N ILE A 72 5.81 -5.77 -17.43
CA ILE A 72 4.88 -5.71 -18.56
C ILE A 72 3.81 -4.64 -18.34
N SER A 73 3.22 -4.58 -17.14
CA SER A 73 2.20 -3.57 -16.80
C SER A 73 2.75 -2.14 -16.91
N SER A 74 4.02 -1.94 -16.58
CA SER A 74 4.70 -0.65 -16.70
C SER A 74 4.74 -0.12 -18.13
N ALA A 75 4.86 -1.01 -19.13
CA ALA A 75 4.86 -0.62 -20.54
C ALA A 75 3.49 -0.11 -20.98
N VAL A 76 2.41 -0.74 -20.51
CA VAL A 76 1.03 -0.30 -20.78
C VAL A 76 0.78 1.09 -20.18
N LEU A 77 1.20 1.31 -18.93
CA LEU A 77 1.10 2.61 -18.27
C LEU A 77 1.97 3.67 -18.97
N GLY A 78 3.21 3.34 -19.31
CA GLY A 78 4.12 4.24 -20.03
C GLY A 78 3.53 4.67 -21.38
N PHE A 79 2.97 3.73 -22.14
CA PHE A 79 2.31 4.02 -23.41
C PHE A 79 1.11 4.95 -23.24
N GLY A 80 0.20 4.65 -22.31
CA GLY A 80 -0.95 5.52 -22.01
C GLY A 80 -0.52 6.92 -21.53
N GLY A 81 0.53 6.98 -20.70
CA GLY A 81 1.10 8.22 -20.20
C GLY A 81 1.69 9.10 -21.31
N ILE A 82 2.47 8.53 -22.23
CA ILE A 82 3.02 9.24 -23.39
C ILE A 82 1.90 9.71 -24.31
N TYR A 83 0.95 8.85 -24.64
CA TYR A 83 -0.20 9.21 -25.47
C TYR A 83 -0.95 10.42 -24.89
N HIS A 84 -1.36 10.37 -23.63
CA HIS A 84 -2.08 11.46 -22.97
C HIS A 84 -1.22 12.68 -22.62
N SER A 85 0.08 12.65 -22.87
CA SER A 85 0.97 13.80 -22.71
C SER A 85 1.29 14.51 -24.02
N LEU A 86 1.31 13.78 -25.15
CA LEU A 86 1.82 14.29 -26.43
C LEU A 86 0.82 14.24 -27.59
N LEU A 87 -0.17 13.34 -27.56
CA LEU A 87 -1.06 13.06 -28.70
C LEU A 87 -2.55 13.24 -28.37
N GLY A 88 -2.95 12.95 -27.14
CA GLY A 88 -4.32 13.15 -26.66
C GLY A 88 -4.68 14.63 -26.54
N PRO A 89 -5.95 14.95 -26.24
CA PRO A 89 -6.40 16.33 -26.09
C PRO A 89 -5.77 17.00 -24.84
N ASP A 90 -5.48 18.29 -24.95
CA ASP A 90 -4.89 19.09 -23.86
C ASP A 90 -5.86 19.27 -22.68
N THR A 91 -7.17 19.35 -22.98
CA THR A 91 -8.26 19.52 -22.03
C THR A 91 -9.34 18.45 -22.26
N LEU A 92 -10.07 18.07 -21.21
CA LEU A 92 -11.05 16.98 -21.26
C LEU A 92 -12.49 17.47 -21.06
N GLU A 93 -12.68 18.70 -20.63
CA GLU A 93 -13.94 19.28 -20.17
C GLU A 93 -15.01 19.28 -21.27
N GLU A 94 -14.62 19.57 -22.52
CA GLU A 94 -15.55 19.68 -23.64
C GLU A 94 -15.87 18.33 -24.27
N SER A 95 -14.84 17.53 -24.56
CA SER A 95 -15.00 16.25 -25.27
C SER A 95 -15.41 15.10 -24.36
N PHE A 96 -15.03 15.15 -23.08
CA PHE A 96 -15.18 14.06 -22.13
C PHE A 96 -15.57 14.58 -20.73
N PRO A 97 -16.80 15.11 -20.54
CA PRO A 97 -17.19 15.80 -19.31
C PRO A 97 -17.15 14.93 -18.05
N PHE A 98 -17.28 13.60 -18.20
CA PHE A 98 -17.07 12.67 -17.09
C PHE A 98 -15.61 12.69 -16.57
N PHE A 99 -14.63 12.88 -17.44
CA PHE A 99 -13.20 12.91 -17.10
C PHE A 99 -12.65 14.33 -16.89
N GLY A 100 -13.22 15.35 -17.53
CA GLY A 100 -12.86 16.75 -17.31
C GLY A 100 -13.20 17.24 -15.90
N TYR A 101 -12.42 18.18 -15.37
CA TYR A 101 -12.62 18.70 -14.02
C TYR A 101 -12.02 20.09 -13.81
N ASP A 102 -12.70 20.90 -12.99
CA ASP A 102 -12.14 22.13 -12.43
C ASP A 102 -11.75 21.88 -10.97
N TRP A 103 -10.52 22.25 -10.59
CA TRP A 103 -10.05 22.20 -9.20
C TRP A 103 -10.96 22.92 -8.21
N ARG A 104 -11.74 23.92 -8.67
CA ARG A 104 -12.69 24.67 -7.86
C ARG A 104 -14.04 23.97 -7.72
N ASP A 105 -14.35 23.00 -8.59
CA ASP A 105 -15.53 22.15 -8.47
C ASP A 105 -15.33 21.15 -7.34
N LYS A 106 -15.80 21.57 -6.17
CA LYS A 106 -15.71 20.82 -4.92
C LYS A 106 -16.42 19.46 -4.99
N ASN A 107 -17.48 19.35 -5.79
CA ASN A 107 -18.21 18.10 -5.94
C ASN A 107 -17.42 17.12 -6.81
N LYS A 108 -16.87 17.59 -7.94
CA LYS A 108 -16.02 16.76 -8.79
C LYS A 108 -14.77 16.28 -8.03
N MET A 109 -14.17 17.15 -7.22
CA MET A 109 -13.02 16.79 -6.37
C MET A 109 -13.38 15.70 -5.35
N THR A 110 -14.52 15.81 -4.64
CA THR A 110 -14.93 14.75 -3.71
C THR A 110 -15.34 13.46 -4.41
N THR A 111 -15.92 13.53 -5.61
CA THR A 111 -16.21 12.33 -6.42
C THR A 111 -14.93 11.59 -6.80
N ILE A 112 -13.91 12.29 -7.31
CA ILE A 112 -12.62 11.67 -7.67
C ILE A 112 -11.93 11.10 -6.42
N LEU A 113 -11.89 11.84 -5.32
CA LEU A 113 -11.39 11.36 -4.04
C LEU A 113 -12.12 10.07 -3.60
N GLY A 114 -13.45 10.07 -3.68
CA GLY A 114 -14.26 8.94 -3.24
C GLY A 114 -14.04 7.67 -4.05
N ILE A 115 -13.85 7.80 -5.38
CA ILE A 115 -13.46 6.68 -6.24
C ILE A 115 -12.10 6.11 -5.81
N HIS A 116 -11.10 6.97 -5.59
CA HIS A 116 -9.78 6.50 -5.14
C HIS A 116 -9.83 5.86 -3.75
N LEU A 117 -10.63 6.37 -2.83
CA LEU A 117 -10.84 5.75 -1.52
C LEU A 117 -11.42 4.34 -1.64
N ILE A 118 -12.40 4.13 -2.53
CA ILE A 118 -12.93 2.78 -2.80
C ILE A 118 -11.82 1.87 -3.33
N LEU A 119 -11.03 2.32 -4.30
CA LEU A 119 -9.92 1.54 -4.86
C LEU A 119 -8.86 1.18 -3.81
N LEU A 120 -8.50 2.12 -2.93
CA LEU A 120 -7.61 1.88 -1.79
C LEU A 120 -8.19 0.85 -0.81
N GLY A 121 -9.50 0.96 -0.53
CA GLY A 121 -10.20 0.02 0.34
C GLY A 121 -10.21 -1.41 -0.24
N LEU A 122 -10.42 -1.54 -1.55
CA LEU A 122 -10.29 -2.82 -2.25
C LEU A 122 -8.85 -3.36 -2.18
N GLY A 123 -7.84 -2.51 -2.33
CA GLY A 123 -6.43 -2.87 -2.15
C GLY A 123 -6.14 -3.43 -0.75
N SER A 124 -6.70 -2.80 0.30
CA SER A 124 -6.61 -3.31 1.67
C SER A 124 -7.25 -4.70 1.83
N PHE A 125 -8.43 -4.90 1.22
CA PHE A 125 -9.07 -6.21 1.23
C PHE A 125 -8.30 -7.29 0.46
N LEU A 126 -7.50 -6.95 -0.56
CA LEU A 126 -6.64 -7.95 -1.23
C LEU A 126 -5.64 -8.59 -0.25
N LEU A 127 -5.07 -7.82 0.67
CA LEU A 127 -4.21 -8.37 1.73
C LEU A 127 -5.01 -9.27 2.68
N VAL A 128 -6.21 -8.85 3.07
CA VAL A 128 -7.10 -9.66 3.92
C VAL A 128 -7.42 -11.00 3.25
N LEU A 129 -7.77 -10.98 1.96
CA LEU A 129 -8.04 -12.18 1.17
C LEU A 129 -6.79 -13.08 1.08
N LYS A 130 -5.61 -12.49 0.84
CA LYS A 130 -4.34 -13.24 0.84
C LYS A 130 -4.15 -13.96 2.18
N ALA A 131 -4.28 -13.27 3.31
CA ALA A 131 -4.07 -13.83 4.64
C ALA A 131 -5.10 -14.89 5.04
N LEU A 132 -6.37 -14.72 4.65
CA LEU A 132 -7.45 -15.66 4.99
C LEU A 132 -7.36 -16.96 4.17
N TYR A 133 -7.14 -16.85 2.86
CA TYR A 133 -7.31 -17.98 1.95
C TYR A 133 -6.00 -18.68 1.57
N ILE A 134 -4.90 -17.93 1.49
CA ILE A 134 -3.61 -18.43 1.02
C ILE A 134 -2.62 -18.49 2.19
N GLY A 135 -2.62 -17.47 3.07
CA GLY A 135 -1.72 -17.32 4.20
C GLY A 135 -0.71 -16.19 4.02
N VAL A 136 -0.04 -15.83 5.11
CA VAL A 136 1.04 -14.83 5.20
C VAL A 136 2.11 -15.36 6.15
N TYR A 137 3.35 -14.87 6.06
CA TYR A 137 4.40 -15.30 6.98
C TYR A 137 4.13 -14.71 8.37
N ASP A 138 4.17 -15.54 9.40
CA ASP A 138 4.07 -15.14 10.80
C ASP A 138 5.31 -15.62 11.55
N THR A 139 6.20 -14.69 11.92
CA THR A 139 7.40 -14.99 12.74
C THR A 139 7.04 -15.55 14.12
N TRP A 140 5.83 -15.27 14.62
CA TRP A 140 5.34 -15.71 15.92
C TRP A 140 4.57 -17.04 15.87
N ALA A 141 4.58 -17.74 14.73
CA ALA A 141 3.91 -19.02 14.62
C ALA A 141 4.45 -20.03 15.67
N PRO A 142 3.58 -20.85 16.29
CA PRO A 142 4.01 -21.82 17.29
C PRO A 142 5.01 -22.84 16.71
N GLY A 143 6.21 -22.91 17.30
CA GLY A 143 7.29 -23.79 16.83
C GLY A 143 8.32 -23.11 15.92
N GLY A 144 8.17 -21.82 15.64
CA GLY A 144 9.04 -21.03 14.78
C GLY A 144 8.26 -20.40 13.63
N GLY A 145 8.80 -19.33 13.04
CA GLY A 145 8.11 -18.58 11.99
C GLY A 145 7.72 -19.44 10.79
N ASP A 146 6.50 -19.28 10.28
CA ASP A 146 6.00 -20.05 9.14
C ASP A 146 4.84 -19.32 8.44
N VAL A 147 4.51 -19.75 7.22
CA VAL A 147 3.33 -19.28 6.50
C VAL A 147 2.08 -19.92 7.07
N ARG A 148 1.15 -19.08 7.54
CA ARG A 148 -0.15 -19.56 8.04
C ARG A 148 -1.31 -18.70 7.58
N LYS A 149 -2.50 -19.31 7.59
CA LYS A 149 -3.77 -18.62 7.37
C LYS A 149 -4.22 -17.94 8.66
N ILE A 150 -4.73 -16.72 8.54
CA ILE A 150 -5.22 -15.94 9.67
C ILE A 150 -6.72 -16.15 9.79
N LEU A 151 -7.15 -17.24 10.42
CA LEU A 151 -8.55 -17.68 10.43
C LEU A 151 -9.45 -16.87 11.37
N SER A 152 -8.88 -16.10 12.29
CA SER A 152 -9.63 -15.33 13.29
C SER A 152 -9.04 -13.93 13.45
N PRO A 153 -9.09 -13.09 12.40
CA PRO A 153 -8.59 -11.73 12.47
C PRO A 153 -9.36 -10.90 13.51
N THR A 154 -8.68 -10.01 14.21
CA THR A 154 -9.29 -9.19 15.26
C THR A 154 -10.20 -8.13 14.67
N VAL A 155 -11.51 -8.34 14.78
CA VAL A 155 -12.52 -7.34 14.37
C VAL A 155 -13.00 -6.45 15.51
N ASN A 156 -12.56 -6.73 16.75
CA ASN A 156 -12.94 -5.94 17.92
C ASN A 156 -12.39 -4.50 17.80
N ALA A 157 -13.30 -3.55 17.61
CA ALA A 157 -12.99 -2.12 17.46
C ALA A 157 -12.15 -1.57 18.62
N ALA A 158 -12.42 -1.99 19.87
CA ALA A 158 -11.70 -1.47 21.02
C ALA A 158 -10.20 -1.84 20.99
N VAL A 159 -9.87 -3.02 20.46
CA VAL A 159 -8.47 -3.45 20.28
C VAL A 159 -7.84 -2.66 19.14
N ILE A 160 -8.47 -2.67 17.96
CA ILE A 160 -7.91 -2.04 16.75
C ILE A 160 -7.73 -0.54 16.91
N PHE A 161 -8.76 0.19 17.34
CA PHE A 161 -8.65 1.63 17.59
C PHE A 161 -7.88 1.95 18.87
N GLY A 162 -7.71 0.99 19.78
CA GLY A 162 -6.84 1.11 20.94
C GLY A 162 -5.39 1.42 20.55
N TYR A 163 -4.87 0.79 19.50
CA TYR A 163 -3.53 1.09 18.97
C TYR A 163 -3.33 2.56 18.59
N LEU A 164 -4.36 3.21 18.03
CA LEU A 164 -4.28 4.63 17.63
C LEU A 164 -4.16 5.57 18.82
N LEU A 165 -4.58 5.14 20.01
CA LEU A 165 -4.58 5.92 21.24
C LEU A 165 -3.38 5.62 22.15
N LYS A 166 -2.54 4.64 21.80
CA LYS A 166 -1.31 4.33 22.54
C LYS A 166 -0.30 5.47 22.43
N SER A 167 0.49 5.64 23.49
CA SER A 167 1.61 6.58 23.49
C SER A 167 2.64 6.21 22.42
N PRO A 168 3.24 7.18 21.71
CA PRO A 168 4.32 6.90 20.75
C PRO A 168 5.69 6.70 21.42
N PHE A 169 5.78 6.83 22.74
CA PHE A 169 7.04 6.68 23.48
C PHE A 169 7.38 5.21 23.78
N GLY A 170 8.63 5.00 24.24
CA GLY A 170 9.14 3.67 24.57
C GLY A 170 8.25 2.93 25.58
N GLY A 171 8.07 1.62 25.34
CA GLY A 171 7.17 0.74 26.10
C GLY A 171 5.77 0.62 25.51
N ASP A 172 5.24 1.66 24.85
CA ASP A 172 3.93 1.63 24.21
C ASP A 172 4.02 1.53 22.69
N GLY A 173 4.73 2.43 22.02
CA GLY A 173 5.05 2.34 20.59
C GLY A 173 3.91 2.59 19.58
N TRP A 174 2.80 3.24 19.97
CA TRP A 174 1.68 3.56 19.07
C TRP A 174 1.25 2.37 18.18
N ILE A 175 0.94 2.58 16.89
CA ILE A 175 0.63 1.52 15.92
C ILE A 175 1.84 0.65 15.57
N VAL A 176 3.06 1.11 15.83
CA VAL A 176 4.30 0.34 15.58
C VAL A 176 4.41 -0.85 16.52
N SER A 177 3.61 -0.88 17.60
CA SER A 177 3.60 -1.97 18.57
C SER A 177 2.72 -3.18 18.21
N ILE A 178 2.12 -3.21 17.01
CA ILE A 178 1.36 -4.38 16.54
C ILE A 178 2.29 -5.60 16.53
N ASN A 179 1.91 -6.66 17.23
CA ASN A 179 2.81 -7.77 17.52
C ASN A 179 2.21 -9.15 17.19
N ASN A 180 1.12 -9.19 16.41
CA ASN A 180 0.51 -10.41 15.92
C ASN A 180 -0.22 -10.16 14.60
N MET A 181 -0.43 -11.22 13.82
CA MET A 181 -1.03 -11.13 12.50
C MET A 181 -2.56 -10.97 12.53
N GLU A 182 -3.24 -11.44 13.58
CA GLU A 182 -4.67 -11.26 13.77
C GLU A 182 -5.06 -9.79 13.84
N ASP A 183 -4.31 -8.98 14.58
CA ASP A 183 -4.51 -7.54 14.71
C ASP A 183 -4.07 -6.79 13.44
N LEU A 184 -2.97 -7.20 12.81
CA LEU A 184 -2.50 -6.60 11.55
C LEU A 184 -3.56 -6.76 10.45
N ILE A 185 -4.05 -7.98 10.25
CA ILE A 185 -5.09 -8.27 9.25
C ILE A 185 -6.45 -7.70 9.66
N GLY A 186 -6.79 -7.76 10.95
CA GLY A 186 -7.98 -7.12 11.51
C GLY A 186 -8.01 -5.60 11.28
N GLY A 187 -6.88 -4.93 11.44
CA GLY A 187 -6.71 -3.51 11.12
C GLY A 187 -6.99 -3.21 9.65
N HIS A 188 -6.52 -4.07 8.72
CA HIS A 188 -6.80 -3.92 7.29
C HIS A 188 -8.27 -4.16 6.94
N ILE A 189 -8.99 -5.02 7.68
CA ILE A 189 -10.46 -5.12 7.54
C ILE A 189 -11.12 -3.77 7.86
N TRP A 190 -10.72 -3.13 8.97
CA TRP A 190 -11.23 -1.81 9.34
C TRP A 190 -10.85 -0.72 8.33
N VAL A 191 -9.58 -0.65 7.91
CA VAL A 191 -9.13 0.31 6.89
C VAL A 191 -9.89 0.13 5.58
N GLY A 192 -9.98 -1.10 5.07
CA GLY A 192 -10.73 -1.42 3.85
C GLY A 192 -12.19 -0.97 3.94
N THR A 193 -12.84 -1.30 5.05
CA THR A 193 -14.24 -0.91 5.33
C THR A 193 -14.40 0.61 5.36
N LEU A 194 -13.59 1.32 6.14
CA LEU A 194 -13.66 2.77 6.30
C LEU A 194 -13.37 3.50 4.98
N CYS A 195 -12.41 3.03 4.20
CA CYS A 195 -12.09 3.58 2.89
C CYS A 195 -13.24 3.41 1.90
N VAL A 196 -13.87 2.24 1.83
CA VAL A 196 -15.02 2.00 0.93
C VAL A 196 -16.22 2.86 1.33
N PHE A 197 -16.62 2.84 2.61
CA PHE A 197 -17.75 3.63 3.09
C PHE A 197 -17.48 5.14 2.99
N GLY A 198 -16.27 5.59 3.35
CA GLY A 198 -15.85 6.98 3.17
C GLY A 198 -15.82 7.40 1.71
N GLY A 199 -15.42 6.49 0.81
CA GLY A 199 -15.43 6.75 -0.62
C GLY A 199 -16.84 6.91 -1.19
N ILE A 200 -17.75 6.00 -0.84
CA ILE A 200 -19.18 6.12 -1.18
C ILE A 200 -19.74 7.45 -0.65
N TRP A 201 -19.47 7.75 0.62
CA TRP A 201 -19.88 9.01 1.25
C TRP A 201 -19.40 10.24 0.46
N HIS A 202 -18.12 10.29 0.07
CA HIS A 202 -17.56 11.42 -0.69
C HIS A 202 -18.12 11.52 -2.12
N ILE A 203 -18.57 10.42 -2.72
CA ILE A 203 -19.25 10.42 -4.02
C ILE A 203 -20.67 10.99 -3.90
N VAL A 204 -21.42 10.59 -2.87
CA VAL A 204 -22.85 10.93 -2.73
C VAL A 204 -23.10 12.22 -1.94
N THR A 205 -22.05 12.86 -1.41
CA THR A 205 -22.16 14.09 -0.63
C THR A 205 -21.34 15.23 -1.20
N LYS A 206 -21.58 16.45 -0.69
CA LYS A 206 -20.85 17.67 -1.02
C LYS A 206 -20.22 18.26 0.24
N PRO A 207 -19.07 18.95 0.14
CA PRO A 207 -18.45 19.58 1.29
C PRO A 207 -19.39 20.53 2.03
N PHE A 208 -19.53 20.31 3.35
CA PHE A 208 -20.36 21.15 4.21
C PHE A 208 -19.88 22.61 4.26
N ALA A 209 -20.75 23.51 4.70
CA ALA A 209 -20.46 24.94 4.73
C ALA A 209 -19.19 25.29 5.52
N TRP A 210 -18.93 24.60 6.65
CA TRP A 210 -17.73 24.84 7.45
C TRP A 210 -16.46 24.37 6.72
N VAL A 211 -16.46 23.18 6.10
CA VAL A 211 -15.34 22.66 5.30
C VAL A 211 -14.99 23.63 4.17
N ARG A 212 -16.00 24.16 3.48
CA ARG A 212 -15.81 25.13 2.40
C ARG A 212 -15.13 26.43 2.84
N ARG A 213 -15.28 26.82 4.11
CA ARG A 213 -14.69 28.04 4.69
C ARG A 213 -13.30 27.81 5.28
N THR A 214 -12.98 26.58 5.68
CA THR A 214 -11.71 26.24 6.33
C THR A 214 -10.60 25.94 5.32
N PHE A 215 -10.93 25.25 4.22
CA PHE A 215 -9.92 24.79 3.25
C PHE A 215 -9.77 25.72 2.05
N ILE A 216 -8.59 25.67 1.44
CA ILE A 216 -8.29 26.33 0.16
C ILE A 216 -8.63 25.34 -0.96
N TRP A 217 -9.37 25.80 -1.98
CA TRP A 217 -9.88 24.96 -3.07
C TRP A 217 -9.14 25.25 -4.37
N SER A 218 -7.90 24.77 -4.46
CA SER A 218 -7.04 24.86 -5.63
C SER A 218 -6.20 23.60 -5.79
N GLY A 219 -5.73 23.31 -7.01
CA GLY A 219 -4.89 22.14 -7.26
C GLY A 219 -3.61 22.13 -6.41
N GLU A 220 -2.97 23.29 -6.24
CA GLU A 220 -1.77 23.42 -5.40
C GLU A 220 -2.06 23.16 -3.91
N ALA A 221 -3.21 23.61 -3.41
CA ALA A 221 -3.61 23.32 -2.03
C ALA A 221 -3.87 21.81 -1.83
N TYR A 222 -4.54 21.14 -2.76
CA TYR A 222 -4.75 19.69 -2.67
C TYR A 222 -3.43 18.91 -2.72
N LEU A 223 -2.49 19.36 -3.56
CA LEU A 223 -1.14 18.81 -3.61
C LEU A 223 -0.44 19.00 -2.25
N SER A 224 -0.50 20.20 -1.65
CA SER A 224 0.16 20.46 -0.36
C SER A 224 -0.41 19.64 0.79
N TYR A 225 -1.73 19.41 0.83
CA TYR A 225 -2.36 18.52 1.80
C TYR A 225 -1.86 17.08 1.63
N SER A 226 -1.71 16.62 0.38
CA SER A 226 -1.20 15.28 0.06
C SER A 226 0.27 15.14 0.43
N LEU A 227 1.10 16.17 0.22
CA LEU A 227 2.50 16.20 0.63
C LEU A 227 2.64 16.10 2.15
N GLY A 228 1.83 16.84 2.91
CA GLY A 228 1.79 16.75 4.37
C GLY A 228 1.45 15.33 4.85
N ALA A 229 0.44 14.70 4.24
CA ALA A 229 0.06 13.32 4.56
C ALA A 229 1.17 12.32 4.22
N LEU A 230 1.82 12.45 3.06
CA LEU A 230 2.94 11.59 2.64
C LEU A 230 4.15 11.74 3.56
N ALA A 231 4.45 12.94 4.06
CA ALA A 231 5.53 13.15 5.02
C ALA A 231 5.31 12.37 6.32
N VAL A 232 4.09 12.41 6.86
CA VAL A 232 3.73 11.65 8.08
C VAL A 232 3.79 10.14 7.81
N MET A 233 3.29 9.67 6.66
CA MET A 233 3.40 8.26 6.28
C MET A 233 4.87 7.82 6.16
N GLY A 234 5.73 8.62 5.52
CA GLY A 234 7.15 8.31 5.38
C GLY A 234 7.89 8.21 6.72
N ILE A 235 7.65 9.16 7.63
CA ILE A 235 8.21 9.12 8.99
C ILE A 235 7.70 7.90 9.75
N THR A 236 6.39 7.61 9.65
CA THR A 236 5.79 6.45 10.31
C THR A 236 6.39 5.15 9.78
N SER A 237 6.53 4.98 8.47
CA SER A 237 7.15 3.82 7.85
C SER A 237 8.61 3.65 8.26
N ALA A 238 9.38 4.74 8.37
CA ALA A 238 10.76 4.69 8.83
C ALA A 238 10.88 4.16 10.27
N VAL A 239 9.96 4.57 11.16
CA VAL A 239 9.90 4.03 12.53
C VAL A 239 9.39 2.58 12.52
N PHE A 240 8.45 2.24 11.64
CA PHE A 240 7.88 0.89 11.55
C PHE A 240 8.94 -0.14 11.17
N VAL A 241 9.71 0.11 10.10
CA VAL A 241 10.78 -0.81 9.66
C VAL A 241 11.93 -0.89 10.66
N TRP A 242 12.14 0.14 11.48
CA TRP A 242 13.20 0.15 12.49
C TRP A 242 12.86 -0.70 13.72
N TYR A 243 11.60 -0.75 14.15
CA TYR A 243 11.21 -1.37 15.42
C TYR A 243 10.31 -2.59 15.31
N ASN A 244 9.48 -2.69 14.26
CA ASN A 244 8.45 -3.71 14.21
C ASN A 244 8.94 -4.97 13.49
N ASN A 245 9.22 -6.02 14.26
CA ASN A 245 9.63 -7.32 13.72
C ASN A 245 8.44 -8.26 13.38
N THR A 246 7.20 -7.78 13.42
CA THR A 246 6.02 -8.57 13.03
C THR A 246 5.67 -8.39 11.56
N ALA A 247 5.52 -7.13 11.13
CA ALA A 247 5.32 -6.74 9.74
C ALA A 247 6.63 -6.72 8.94
N TYR A 248 7.77 -6.62 9.63
CA TYR A 248 9.12 -6.77 9.05
C TYR A 248 9.89 -7.90 9.76
N PRO A 249 9.57 -9.18 9.47
CA PRO A 249 10.20 -10.33 10.12
C PRO A 249 11.74 -10.29 10.02
N SER A 250 12.43 -10.51 11.14
CA SER A 250 13.89 -10.42 11.19
C SER A 250 14.58 -11.50 10.34
N GLU A 251 13.89 -12.58 10.02
CA GLU A 251 14.33 -13.61 9.08
C GLU A 251 14.59 -13.05 7.68
N PHE A 252 13.87 -12.00 7.28
CA PHE A 252 13.99 -11.38 5.96
C PHE A 252 14.73 -10.05 5.99
N TYR A 253 14.50 -9.24 7.02
CA TYR A 253 15.00 -7.87 7.12
C TYR A 253 16.21 -7.70 8.04
N GLY A 254 16.59 -8.75 8.78
CA GLY A 254 17.62 -8.70 9.81
C GLY A 254 17.09 -8.28 11.18
N PRO A 255 17.91 -8.40 12.24
CA PRO A 255 17.54 -7.92 13.56
C PRO A 255 17.42 -6.39 13.60
N THR A 256 16.48 -5.89 14.39
CA THR A 256 16.27 -4.45 14.69
C THR A 256 17.43 -3.85 15.49
#